data_AF-A0A2D8HFQ3-F1
#
_entry.id   AF-A0A2D8HFQ3-F1
#
_cell.length_a   1.000
_cell.length_b   1.000
_cell.length_c   1.000
_cell.angle_alpha   90.00
_cell.angle_beta   90.00
_cell.angle_gamma   90.00
#
_symmetry.space_group_name_H-M   'P 1'
#
loop_
_entity.id
_entity.type
_entity.pdbx_description
1 polymer ?
#
loop_
_entity_poly.entity_id
_entity_poly.type
_entity_poly.pdbx_seq_one_letter_code
_entity_poly.pdbx_strand_id
1 'polypeptide(L)'
;MQALLFPLPCQKVTEEGGIVTEQRFLALLQDTIRYNQLGRYFDGGPGRVESVETPYDLIPDVAAIRADLADPGGLKLSHAQRRMLMVLVALWDGGAADRLFEEGLGSLSRIIMSMDKTNRARLAEIITLYPGWG
;
A
#
# COMPACT_ATOMS: atom_id res chain seq x y z
N MET A 1 -29.90 -31.50 22.33
CA MET A 1 -28.95 -30.37 22.45
C MET A 1 -28.15 -30.30 21.16
N GLN A 2 -28.52 -29.38 20.26
CA GLN A 2 -27.81 -29.17 19.00
C GLN A 2 -26.59 -28.28 19.26
N ALA A 3 -25.43 -28.73 18.79
CA ALA A 3 -24.22 -27.93 18.74
C ALA A 3 -24.37 -26.85 17.65
N LEU A 4 -24.21 -25.59 18.04
CA LEU A 4 -24.13 -24.46 17.12
C LEU A 4 -22.77 -24.52 16.40
N LEU A 5 -22.77 -25.01 15.15
CA LEU A 5 -21.67 -24.78 14.22
C LEU A 5 -21.72 -23.31 13.80
N PHE A 6 -20.80 -22.51 14.32
CA PHE A 6 -20.47 -21.21 13.76
C PHE A 6 -19.79 -21.41 12.39
N PRO A 7 -20.24 -20.74 11.31
CA PRO A 7 -19.48 -20.73 10.07
C PRO A 7 -18.18 -19.94 10.30
N LEU A 8 -17.04 -20.58 10.05
CA LEU A 8 -15.71 -19.96 10.00
C LEU A 8 -15.68 -18.86 8.93
N PRO A 9 -14.88 -17.79 9.09
CA PRO A 9 -14.78 -16.72 8.12
C PRO A 9 -14.29 -17.23 6.76
N CYS A 10 -14.96 -16.77 5.70
CA CYS A 10 -14.74 -17.10 4.29
C CYS A 10 -13.27 -17.13 3.88
N GLN A 11 -12.65 -18.31 3.86
CA GLN A 11 -11.40 -18.55 3.14
C GLN A 11 -11.76 -18.95 1.71
N LYS A 12 -11.53 -18.05 0.74
CA LYS A 12 -11.64 -18.39 -0.69
C LYS A 12 -10.40 -19.18 -1.09
N VAL A 13 -10.61 -20.43 -1.53
CA VAL A 13 -9.59 -21.30 -2.11
C VAL A 13 -9.61 -21.07 -3.63
N THR A 14 -8.50 -20.60 -4.19
CA THR A 14 -8.27 -20.58 -5.64
C THR A 14 -7.21 -21.61 -6.00
N GLU A 15 -7.44 -22.30 -7.12
CA GLU A 15 -6.66 -23.41 -7.67
C GLU A 15 -5.28 -22.95 -8.18
N GLU A 16 -4.39 -22.56 -7.26
CA GLU A 16 -2.93 -22.53 -7.37
C GLU A 16 -2.35 -22.25 -5.97
N GLY A 17 -2.56 -23.19 -5.05
CA GLY A 17 -1.64 -23.54 -3.96
C GLY A 17 -1.27 -22.51 -2.89
N GLY A 18 -1.82 -21.30 -2.86
CA GLY A 18 -1.54 -20.34 -1.79
C GLY A 18 -2.80 -19.59 -1.40
N ILE A 19 -3.27 -19.79 -0.17
CA ILE A 19 -4.21 -18.85 0.46
C ILE A 19 -3.54 -17.47 0.32
N VAL A 20 -4.21 -16.52 -0.34
CA VAL A 20 -3.81 -15.11 -0.26
C VAL A 20 -4.07 -14.71 1.18
N THR A 21 -3.04 -14.86 2.01
CA THR A 21 -3.12 -14.53 3.41
C THR A 21 -2.91 -13.03 3.55
N GLU A 22 -3.68 -12.44 4.46
CA GLU A 22 -3.47 -11.07 4.92
C GLU A 22 -2.01 -10.80 5.29
N GLN A 23 -1.32 -11.82 5.83
CA GLN A 23 0.10 -11.80 6.13
C GLN A 23 0.99 -11.69 4.89
N ARG A 24 0.64 -12.36 3.77
CA ARG A 24 1.39 -12.22 2.51
C ARG A 24 1.23 -10.81 1.93
N PHE A 25 0.02 -10.24 2.01
CA PHE A 25 -0.23 -8.87 1.58
C PHE A 25 0.55 -7.86 2.44
N LEU A 26 0.51 -8.01 3.77
CA LEU A 26 1.30 -7.19 4.70
C LEU A 26 2.80 -7.27 4.41
N ALA A 27 3.35 -8.46 4.23
CA ALA A 27 4.76 -8.65 3.92
C ALA A 27 5.15 -7.92 2.61
N LEU A 28 4.29 -8.01 1.59
CA LEU A 28 4.49 -7.30 0.33
C LEU A 28 4.45 -5.77 0.49
N LEU A 29 3.54 -5.24 1.30
CA LEU A 29 3.46 -3.82 1.62
C LEU A 29 4.73 -3.34 2.32
N GLN A 30 5.13 -4.02 3.40
CA GLN A 30 6.35 -3.72 4.16
C GLN A 30 7.59 -3.77 3.26
N ASP A 31 7.70 -4.79 2.41
CA ASP A 31 8.79 -4.91 1.45
C ASP A 31 8.81 -3.79 0.42
N THR A 32 7.64 -3.39 -0.08
CA THR A 32 7.53 -2.31 -1.07
C THR A 32 7.90 -0.96 -0.46
N ILE A 33 7.48 -0.71 0.78
CA ILE A 33 7.82 0.50 1.54
C ILE A 33 9.32 0.55 1.82
N ARG A 34 9.90 -0.56 2.27
CA ARG A 34 11.34 -0.69 2.52
C ARG A 34 12.16 -0.48 1.25
N TYR A 35 11.81 -1.17 0.17
CA TYR A 35 12.49 -1.05 -1.13
C TYR A 35 12.48 0.38 -1.65
N ASN A 36 11.36 1.09 -1.52
CA ASN A 36 11.22 2.48 -1.97
C ASN A 36 11.65 3.51 -0.91
N GLN A 37 12.17 3.09 0.25
CA GLN A 37 12.59 3.97 1.36
C GLN A 37 11.48 4.91 1.84
N LEU A 38 10.24 4.41 1.88
CA LEU A 38 9.05 5.19 2.20
C LEU A 38 8.68 5.16 3.67
N GLY A 39 9.45 4.49 4.54
CA GLY A 39 9.09 4.22 5.92
C GLY A 39 8.74 5.46 6.75
N ARG A 40 9.27 6.65 6.41
CA ARG A 40 8.91 7.91 7.09
C ARG A 40 7.50 8.42 6.79
N TYR A 41 6.85 7.90 5.75
CA TYR A 41 5.52 8.32 5.29
C TYR A 41 4.44 7.31 5.63
N PHE A 42 4.75 6.30 6.43
CA PHE A 42 3.80 5.30 6.90
C PHE A 42 3.91 5.18 8.40
N ASP A 43 2.79 5.36 9.07
CA ASP A 43 2.63 5.08 10.48
C ASP A 43 2.27 3.60 10.67
N GLY A 44 2.96 2.93 11.58
CA GLY A 44 2.69 1.56 12.01
C GLY A 44 2.20 1.48 13.45
N GLY A 45 1.79 2.61 14.03
CA GLY A 45 1.45 2.74 15.45
C GLY A 45 2.70 2.94 16.33
N PRO A 46 2.73 2.41 17.57
CA PRO A 46 3.85 2.58 18.51
C PRO A 46 5.19 1.95 18.04
N GLY A 47 5.21 1.34 16.87
CA GLY A 47 6.38 0.66 16.30
C GLY A 47 6.65 1.08 14.86
N ARG A 48 7.81 0.64 14.33
CA ARG A 48 8.19 0.89 12.94
C ARG A 48 7.30 0.07 11.99
N VAL A 49 7.32 0.40 10.70
CA VAL A 49 6.63 -0.35 9.63
C VAL A 49 6.79 -1.88 9.76
N GLU A 50 7.96 -2.34 10.20
CA GLU A 50 8.29 -3.77 10.33
C GLU A 50 7.62 -4.48 11.51
N SER A 51 7.15 -3.75 12.53
CA SER A 51 6.49 -4.34 13.71
C SER A 51 4.98 -4.44 13.59
N VAL A 52 4.43 -3.99 12.47
CA VAL A 52 2.99 -4.06 12.19
C VAL A 52 2.57 -5.52 11.97
N GLU A 53 1.47 -5.94 12.59
CA GLU A 53 0.91 -7.30 12.50
C GLU A 53 -0.23 -7.43 11.48
N THR A 54 -0.91 -6.31 11.15
CA THR A 54 -2.01 -6.27 10.18
C THR A 54 -1.77 -5.19 9.12
N PRO A 55 -2.14 -5.40 7.84
CA PRO A 55 -2.00 -4.38 6.80
C PRO A 55 -2.82 -3.12 7.07
N TYR A 56 -3.84 -3.20 7.94
CA TYR A 56 -4.71 -2.07 8.28
C TYR A 56 -4.06 -1.08 9.25
N ASP A 57 -3.08 -1.53 10.03
CA ASP A 57 -2.32 -0.68 10.95
C ASP A 57 -1.22 0.11 10.25
N LEU A 58 -0.96 -0.20 8.97
CA LEU A 58 0.01 0.50 8.15
C LEU A 58 -0.68 1.63 7.38
N ILE A 59 -0.67 2.84 7.94
CA ILE A 59 -1.45 3.97 7.43
C ILE A 59 -0.51 5.04 6.86
N PRO A 60 -0.79 5.62 5.68
CA PRO A 60 0.02 6.73 5.18
C PRO A 60 -0.04 7.95 6.11
N ASP A 61 1.13 8.47 6.51
CA ASP A 61 1.24 9.73 7.25
C ASP A 61 1.13 10.93 6.28
N VAL A 62 -0.11 11.30 6.01
CA VAL A 62 -0.47 12.43 5.14
C VAL A 62 0.12 13.75 5.64
N ALA A 63 0.32 13.92 6.95
CA ALA A 63 0.87 15.14 7.52
C ALA A 63 2.37 15.25 7.22
N ALA A 64 3.13 14.17 7.40
CA ALA A 64 4.55 14.12 7.04
C ALA A 64 4.74 14.35 5.53
N ILE A 65 3.96 13.68 4.69
CA ILE A 65 4.03 13.86 3.22
C ILE A 65 3.78 15.32 2.84
N ARG A 66 2.76 15.95 3.44
CA ARG A 66 2.43 17.36 3.18
C ARG A 66 3.54 18.31 3.63
N ALA A 67 4.12 18.07 4.80
CA ALA A 67 5.21 18.88 5.32
C ALA A 67 6.42 18.84 4.38
N ASP A 68 6.81 17.65 3.92
CA ASP A 68 7.92 17.49 2.98
C ASP A 68 7.63 18.06 1.59
N LEU A 69 6.38 17.96 1.10
CA LEU A 69 5.98 18.60 -0.16
C LEU A 69 6.06 20.14 -0.10
N ALA A 70 5.82 20.72 1.07
CA ALA A 70 5.90 22.17 1.29
C ALA A 70 7.34 22.68 1.54
N ASP A 71 8.26 21.80 1.90
CA ASP A 71 9.68 22.13 2.08
C ASP A 71 10.33 22.48 0.72
N PRO A 72 11.28 23.42 0.61
CA PRO A 72 11.91 23.79 -0.66
C PRO A 72 12.62 22.62 -1.36
N GLY A 73 13.01 21.59 -0.60
CA GLY A 73 13.58 20.35 -1.13
C GLY A 73 12.55 19.34 -1.65
N GLY A 74 11.26 19.57 -1.39
CA GLY A 74 10.17 18.66 -1.71
C GLY A 74 10.34 17.28 -1.08
N LEU A 75 9.62 16.31 -1.65
CA LEU A 75 9.87 14.89 -1.35
C LEU A 75 11.26 14.52 -1.85
N LYS A 76 12.19 14.22 -0.94
CA LYS A 76 13.55 13.73 -1.22
C LYS A 76 13.53 12.28 -1.72
N LEU A 77 12.74 12.02 -2.76
CA LEU A 77 12.49 10.74 -3.38
C LEU A 77 12.82 10.82 -4.87
N SER A 78 13.33 9.73 -5.43
CA SER A 78 13.41 9.59 -6.88
C SER A 78 12.01 9.61 -7.52
N HIS A 79 11.94 9.87 -8.82
CA HIS A 79 10.67 9.88 -9.54
C HIS A 79 9.88 8.58 -9.34
N ALA A 80 10.53 7.41 -9.44
CA ALA A 80 9.89 6.11 -9.25
C ALA A 80 9.36 5.91 -7.82
N GLN A 81 10.14 6.30 -6.80
CA GLN A 81 9.73 6.22 -5.40
C GLN A 81 8.51 7.12 -5.12
N ARG A 82 8.51 8.35 -5.67
CA ARG A 82 7.36 9.26 -5.55
C ARG A 82 6.10 8.68 -6.18
N ARG A 83 6.22 8.03 -7.35
CA ARG A 83 5.10 7.35 -8.01
C ARG A 83 4.58 6.20 -7.17
N MET A 84 5.46 5.39 -6.59
CA MET A 84 5.03 4.32 -5.68
C MET A 84 4.34 4.87 -4.44
N LEU A 85 4.89 5.92 -3.80
CA LEU A 85 4.25 6.58 -2.66
C LEU A 85 2.84 7.06 -3.00
N MET A 86 2.68 7.73 -4.14
CA MET A 86 1.38 8.20 -4.60
C MET A 86 0.37 7.06 -4.75
N VAL A 87 0.77 5.95 -5.36
CA VAL A 87 -0.12 4.80 -5.54
C VAL A 87 -0.47 4.14 -4.21
N LEU A 88 0.51 3.97 -3.31
CA LEU A 88 0.25 3.43 -1.99
C LEU A 88 -0.68 4.34 -1.18
N VAL A 89 -0.52 5.66 -1.21
CA VAL A 89 -1.47 6.58 -0.56
C VAL A 89 -2.87 6.44 -1.18
N ALA A 90 -2.96 6.32 -2.51
CA ALA A 90 -4.24 6.20 -3.21
C ALA A 90 -5.00 4.90 -2.88
N LEU A 91 -4.28 3.83 -2.52
CA LEU A 91 -4.90 2.57 -2.08
C LEU A 91 -5.65 2.71 -0.74
N TRP A 92 -5.25 3.66 0.11
CA TRP A 92 -5.94 3.96 1.38
C TRP A 92 -6.95 5.09 1.23
N ASP A 93 -6.54 6.21 0.64
CA ASP A 93 -7.40 7.36 0.37
C ASP A 93 -7.00 8.04 -0.95
N GLY A 94 -7.71 7.68 -2.03
CA GLY A 94 -7.54 8.28 -3.34
C GLY A 94 -7.77 9.80 -3.34
N GLY A 95 -8.68 10.32 -2.50
CA GLY A 95 -8.91 11.75 -2.37
C GLY A 95 -7.75 12.47 -1.67
N ALA A 96 -7.10 11.83 -0.70
CA ALA A 96 -5.87 12.37 -0.10
C ALA A 96 -4.72 12.36 -1.09
N ALA A 97 -4.55 11.30 -1.89
CA ALA A 97 -3.54 11.25 -2.94
C ALA A 97 -3.74 12.39 -3.95
N ASP A 98 -4.97 12.58 -4.44
CA ASP A 98 -5.29 13.67 -5.36
C ASP A 98 -4.98 15.05 -4.76
N ARG A 99 -5.34 15.28 -3.49
CA ARG A 99 -5.06 16.55 -2.79
C ARG A 99 -3.58 16.78 -2.50
N LEU A 100 -2.79 15.72 -2.29
CA LEU A 100 -1.37 15.82 -1.97
C LEU A 100 -0.53 16.02 -3.23
N PHE A 101 -0.84 15.28 -4.28
CA PHE A 101 0.01 15.19 -5.45
C PHE A 101 -0.52 15.98 -6.65
N GLU A 102 -1.77 16.45 -6.59
CA GLU A 102 -2.47 17.19 -7.65
C GLU A 102 -2.50 16.44 -8.99
N GLU A 103 -2.23 15.13 -8.96
CA GLU A 103 -2.30 14.22 -10.07
C GLU A 103 -3.52 13.33 -9.85
N GLY A 104 -4.66 13.75 -10.40
CA GLY A 104 -5.94 13.07 -10.19
C GLY A 104 -5.88 11.57 -10.53
N LEU A 105 -6.73 10.74 -9.91
CA LEU A 105 -6.84 9.29 -10.13
C LEU A 105 -6.92 8.87 -11.61
N GLY A 106 -7.44 9.71 -12.50
CA GLY A 106 -7.44 9.48 -13.96
C GLY A 106 -6.03 9.38 -14.58
N SER A 107 -4.99 9.77 -13.85
CA SER A 107 -3.59 9.66 -14.25
C SER A 107 -2.91 8.38 -13.77
N LEU A 108 -3.62 7.46 -13.08
CA LEU A 108 -3.03 6.23 -12.53
C LEU A 108 -2.31 5.39 -13.60
N SER A 109 -2.91 5.23 -14.78
CA SER A 109 -2.26 4.51 -15.90
C SER A 109 -0.94 5.16 -16.30
N ARG A 110 -0.89 6.50 -16.39
CA ARG A 110 0.33 7.28 -16.67
C ARG A 110 1.37 7.11 -15.55
N ILE A 111 0.92 7.16 -14.30
CA ILE A 111 1.76 6.93 -13.11
C ILE A 111 2.42 5.56 -13.20
N ILE A 112 1.63 4.50 -13.44
CA ILE A 112 2.11 3.13 -13.57
C ILE A 112 3.09 2.99 -14.74
N MET A 113 2.77 3.55 -15.91
CA MET A 113 3.66 3.49 -17.08
C MET A 113 5.01 4.17 -16.83
N SER A 114 5.04 5.21 -15.99
CA SER A 114 6.25 5.95 -15.65
C SER A 114 7.13 5.28 -14.58
N MET A 115 6.66 4.21 -13.95
CA MET A 115 7.45 3.43 -12.99
C MET A 115 8.47 2.54 -13.70
N ASP A 116 9.55 2.19 -13.00
CA ASP A 116 10.46 1.15 -13.44
C ASP A 116 9.80 -0.26 -13.42
N LYS A 117 10.45 -1.23 -14.07
CA LYS A 117 9.93 -2.60 -14.19
C LYS A 117 9.66 -3.24 -12.82
N THR A 118 10.51 -2.99 -11.83
CA THR A 118 10.39 -3.59 -10.49
C THR A 118 9.19 -3.02 -9.76
N ASN A 119 9.02 -1.70 -9.76
CA ASN A 119 7.88 -1.05 -9.14
C ASN A 119 6.55 -1.40 -9.81
N ARG A 120 6.52 -1.55 -11.15
CA ARG A 120 5.32 -2.08 -11.83
C ARG A 120 4.97 -3.51 -11.41
N ALA A 121 5.97 -4.38 -11.28
CA ALA A 121 5.75 -5.76 -10.85
C ALA A 121 5.21 -5.82 -9.42
N ARG A 122 5.81 -5.06 -8.49
CA ARG A 122 5.34 -4.94 -7.10
C ARG A 122 3.91 -4.43 -7.03
N LEU A 123 3.59 -3.38 -7.79
CA LEU A 123 2.23 -2.84 -7.83
C LEU A 123 1.21 -3.86 -8.38
N ALA A 124 1.56 -4.59 -9.43
CA ALA A 124 0.69 -5.64 -9.96
C ALA A 124 0.40 -6.72 -8.89
N GLU A 125 1.42 -7.10 -8.11
CA GLU A 125 1.24 -8.06 -7.01
C GLU A 125 0.40 -7.46 -5.88
N ILE A 126 0.61 -6.20 -5.50
CA ILE A 126 -0.19 -5.50 -4.48
C ILE A 126 -1.66 -5.47 -4.87
N ILE A 127 -1.96 -5.11 -6.12
CA ILE A 127 -3.33 -5.08 -6.65
C ILE A 127 -3.97 -6.47 -6.60
N THR A 128 -3.21 -7.50 -7.01
CA THR A 128 -3.71 -8.89 -7.06
C THR A 128 -4.00 -9.45 -5.67
N LEU A 129 -3.22 -9.03 -4.66
CA LEU A 129 -3.35 -9.50 -3.28
C LEU A 129 -4.21 -8.58 -2.40
N TYR A 130 -4.76 -7.49 -2.94
CA TYR A 130 -5.54 -6.53 -2.14
C TYR A 130 -6.82 -7.18 -1.58
N PRO A 131 -7.00 -7.24 -0.25
CA PRO A 131 -8.07 -8.03 0.39
C PRO A 131 -9.50 -7.49 0.17
N GLY A 132 -9.67 -6.33 -0.49
CA GLY A 132 -10.97 -5.70 -0.74
C GLY A 132 -11.54 -5.83 -2.16
N TRP A 133 -10.83 -6.46 -3.10
CA TRP A 133 -11.26 -6.56 -4.52
C TRP A 133 -11.77 -7.97 -4.91
N GLY A 134 -12.01 -8.86 -3.94
CA GLY A 134 -12.39 -10.26 -4.15
C GLY A 134 -13.85 -10.62 -3.91
#